data_AF-A0A1V8TSW8-F1
#
_entry.id   AF-A0A1V8TSW8-F1
#
_cell.length_a   1.000
_cell.length_b   1.000
_cell.length_c   1.000
_cell.angle_alpha   90.00
_cell.angle_beta   90.00
_cell.angle_gamma   90.00
#
_symmetry.space_group_name_H-M   'P 1'
#
loop_
_entity.id
_entity.type
_entity.pdbx_description
1 polymer ?
#
loop_
_entity_poly.entity_id
_entity_poly.type
_entity_poly.pdbx_seq_one_letter_code
_entity_poly.pdbx_strand_id
1 'polypeptide(L)'
;MDVQLYVYDLTQGMARSMSRQFLGIQIDAVYHTALVFGNIEYFFGAGVQTCYPGTTHHGRPMEIIPMGSTQLPLEVILEYLESLKEVYTPESYDLFAHNCNNFTNDFSMFLVGKGIPDHITSLPRRVLETPFGQMLRPSLEAGMRSVTQAPVPSHNVPAAASQPPTYSNGSPRTGTHSLLGSTSPTLYAKLPPLPKLRAKLDPIPAEFDTLLKFLQHRSASGARETPLPDLKAIGLAYGTKLADLPLETRFAAVDLLRCAMTDARVLGYFAEEQGESTVAAVLKHTLELEEQCPHNLRLVSVHLASNLFGSHLYVSELMKEGSEVRSLIVELTGTCLLDVDHSTTRVAAACLAFNLAVAVWKTRKNDALVVDEGQSVELLASLLETLQRGIGSEEGEKALVLSVGYLLDGAEKDGELKDLCAALDAKTTLHALKGHTKLVRAVIGML
;
A
#
# COMPACT_ATOMS: atom_id res chain seq x y z
N MET A 1 13.80 -2.86 22.07
CA MET A 1 14.92 -2.16 21.41
C MET A 1 14.91 -0.71 21.87
N ASP A 2 16.04 -0.18 22.32
CA ASP A 2 16.12 1.22 22.78
C ASP A 2 16.11 2.20 21.62
N VAL A 3 15.43 3.33 21.79
CA VAL A 3 15.26 4.39 20.80
C VAL A 3 15.80 5.70 21.37
N GLN A 4 16.65 6.36 20.59
CA GLN A 4 17.26 7.64 20.92
C GLN A 4 16.90 8.68 19.86
N LEU A 5 16.84 9.94 20.25
CA LEU A 5 16.67 11.09 19.37
C LEU A 5 17.98 11.86 19.31
N TYR A 6 18.58 11.95 18.12
CA TYR A 6 19.75 12.76 17.87
C TYR A 6 19.30 14.13 17.37
N VAL A 7 19.83 15.19 17.97
CA VAL A 7 19.50 16.58 17.65
C VAL A 7 20.75 17.29 17.14
N TYR A 8 20.61 18.04 16.05
CA TYR A 8 21.69 18.76 15.37
C TYR A 8 21.33 20.23 15.15
N ASP A 9 22.33 21.12 15.13
CA ASP A 9 22.19 22.50 14.67
C ASP A 9 22.76 22.64 13.26
N LEU A 10 21.87 22.82 12.27
CA LEU A 10 22.24 23.00 10.87
C LEU A 10 23.07 24.26 10.62
N THR A 11 23.06 25.22 11.53
CA THR A 11 23.79 26.49 11.40
C THR A 11 25.11 26.52 12.16
N GLN A 12 25.45 25.47 12.89
CA GLN A 12 26.68 25.36 13.68
C GLN A 12 26.94 26.59 14.58
N GLY A 13 25.90 27.08 15.26
CA GLY A 13 25.97 28.21 16.20
C GLY A 13 25.68 29.58 15.61
N MET A 14 25.52 29.71 14.28
CA MET A 14 25.16 31.00 13.68
C MET A 14 23.74 31.44 14.08
N ALA A 15 22.77 30.52 14.14
CA ALA A 15 21.41 30.85 14.57
C ALA A 15 21.40 31.46 15.99
N ARG A 16 22.15 30.86 16.92
CA ARG A 16 22.31 31.39 18.28
C ARG A 16 22.90 32.81 18.30
N SER A 17 23.87 33.08 17.43
CA SER A 17 24.61 34.33 17.42
C SER A 17 23.87 35.46 16.71
N MET A 18 23.07 35.14 15.69
CA MET A 18 22.56 36.13 14.73
C MET A 18 21.03 36.25 14.72
N SER A 19 20.29 35.24 15.19
CA SER A 19 18.82 35.18 15.04
C SER A 19 18.09 36.42 15.54
N ARG A 20 18.50 36.99 16.68
CA ARG A 20 17.85 38.18 17.23
C ARG A 20 17.94 39.41 16.33
N GLN A 21 19.05 39.56 15.60
CA GLN A 21 19.26 40.69 14.69
C GLN A 21 18.47 40.54 13.38
N PHE A 22 18.30 39.31 12.89
CA PHE A 22 17.60 39.05 11.62
C PHE A 22 16.11 38.76 11.82
N LEU A 23 15.75 37.85 12.71
CA LEU A 23 14.36 37.41 12.93
C LEU A 23 13.63 38.22 14.00
N GLY A 24 14.33 39.04 14.79
CA GLY A 24 13.76 39.76 15.93
C GLY A 24 13.45 38.86 17.14
N ILE A 25 13.65 37.55 17.01
CA ILE A 25 13.50 36.55 18.06
C ILE A 25 14.81 35.78 18.25
N GLN A 26 15.07 35.33 19.47
CA GLN A 26 16.18 34.44 19.75
C GLN A 26 15.79 32.99 19.44
N ILE A 27 16.61 32.33 18.62
CA ILE A 27 16.58 30.86 18.43
C ILE A 27 17.98 30.30 18.67
N ASP A 28 18.06 29.12 19.27
CA ASP A 28 19.34 28.53 19.70
C ASP A 28 20.04 27.71 18.62
N ALA A 29 19.28 27.24 17.64
CA ALA A 29 19.72 26.41 16.52
C ALA A 29 18.65 26.42 15.42
N VAL A 30 19.04 25.98 14.22
CA VAL A 30 18.07 25.43 13.26
C VAL A 30 18.13 23.92 13.38
N TYR A 31 17.11 23.35 14.01
CA TYR A 31 17.13 21.95 14.41
C TYR A 31 16.92 20.99 13.24
N HIS A 32 17.78 19.98 13.21
CA HIS A 32 17.56 18.73 12.48
C HIS A 32 17.56 17.58 13.47
N THR A 33 16.64 16.62 13.29
CA THR A 33 16.54 15.46 14.15
C THR A 33 16.56 14.14 13.39
N ALA A 34 17.03 13.10 14.08
CA ALA A 34 17.02 11.72 13.62
C ALA A 34 16.69 10.76 14.76
N LEU A 35 16.08 9.62 14.45
CA LEU A 35 15.92 8.52 15.42
C LEU A 35 17.03 7.50 15.25
N VAL A 36 17.55 7.01 16.38
CA VAL A 36 18.59 5.99 16.43
C VAL A 36 18.12 4.78 17.20
N PHE A 37 18.15 3.62 16.56
CA PHE A 37 17.91 2.31 17.17
C PHE A 37 18.57 1.22 16.32
N GLY A 38 18.91 0.07 16.91
CA GLY A 38 19.54 -1.03 16.16
C GLY A 38 20.87 -0.66 15.49
N ASN A 39 21.59 0.33 16.03
CA ASN A 39 22.80 0.91 15.45
C ASN A 39 22.61 1.53 14.05
N ILE A 40 21.39 2.02 13.78
CA ILE A 40 21.03 2.74 12.55
C ILE A 40 20.37 4.06 12.94
N GLU A 41 20.76 5.12 12.26
CA GLU A 41 20.15 6.45 12.36
C GLU A 41 19.22 6.68 11.17
N TYR A 42 17.99 7.15 11.43
CA TYR A 42 16.90 7.36 10.47
C TYR A 42 16.46 8.82 10.48
N PHE A 43 16.47 9.47 9.32
CA PHE A 43 16.07 10.87 9.19
C PHE A 43 15.48 11.17 7.81
N PHE A 44 14.84 12.33 7.66
CA PHE A 44 14.26 12.77 6.39
C PHE A 44 15.00 13.99 5.83
N GLY A 45 15.31 13.96 4.53
CA GLY A 45 16.00 15.00 3.79
C GLY A 45 15.69 14.91 2.30
N ALA A 46 16.58 14.32 1.51
CA ALA A 46 16.29 13.91 0.13
C ALA A 46 15.49 12.58 0.08
N GLY A 47 14.34 12.55 0.75
CA GLY A 47 13.68 11.30 1.13
C GLY A 47 14.15 10.77 2.49
N VAL A 48 13.56 9.66 2.94
CA VAL A 48 13.97 9.00 4.19
C VAL A 48 15.31 8.31 3.97
N GLN A 49 16.30 8.64 4.80
CA GLN A 49 17.68 8.19 4.70
C GLN A 49 18.11 7.44 5.98
N THR A 50 19.11 6.59 5.82
CA THR A 50 19.73 5.84 6.92
C THR A 50 21.25 5.93 6.90
N CYS A 51 21.87 6.07 8.07
CA CYS A 51 23.32 6.03 8.23
C CYS A 51 23.73 5.33 9.54
N TYR A 52 25.03 5.12 9.73
CA TYR A 52 25.54 4.82 11.06
C TYR A 52 25.36 6.04 11.97
N PRO A 53 25.03 5.86 13.26
CA PRO A 53 24.77 6.97 14.16
C PRO A 53 25.90 8.01 14.23
N GLY A 54 25.56 9.28 14.03
CA GLY A 54 26.49 10.41 14.10
C GLY A 54 27.43 10.56 12.91
N THR A 55 27.11 9.92 11.77
CA THR A 55 27.93 9.96 10.54
C THR A 55 27.29 10.79 9.40
N THR A 56 26.26 11.56 9.72
CA THR A 56 25.64 12.52 8.79
C THR A 56 26.59 13.68 8.48
N HIS A 57 26.33 14.40 7.39
CA HIS A 57 27.05 15.65 7.05
C HIS A 57 26.73 16.80 8.01
N HIS A 58 25.79 16.62 8.95
CA HIS A 58 25.48 17.57 10.01
C HIS A 58 26.51 17.54 11.16
N GLY A 59 27.43 16.57 11.16
CA GLY A 59 28.48 16.45 12.16
C GLY A 59 28.02 15.66 13.37
N ARG A 60 28.41 16.07 14.57
CA ARG A 60 28.02 15.39 15.81
C ARG A 60 26.70 15.96 16.34
N PRO A 61 25.81 15.13 16.91
CA PRO A 61 24.61 15.63 17.54
C PRO A 61 25.01 16.56 18.70
N MET A 62 24.33 17.70 18.79
CA MET A 62 24.47 18.63 19.92
C MET A 62 23.78 18.09 21.18
N GLU A 63 22.81 17.21 21.01
CA GLU A 63 22.07 16.56 22.09
C GLU A 63 21.61 15.16 21.67
N ILE A 64 21.65 14.21 22.60
CA ILE A 64 21.09 12.86 22.43
C ILE A 64 20.06 12.64 23.53
N ILE A 65 18.80 12.51 23.15
CA ILE A 65 17.68 12.39 24.07
C ILE A 65 17.17 10.94 24.08
N PRO A 66 17.12 10.26 25.25
CA PRO A 66 16.49 8.94 25.35
C PRO A 66 14.98 9.03 25.14
N MET A 67 14.44 8.33 24.13
CA MET A 67 13.01 8.36 23.81
C MET A 67 12.22 7.23 24.49
N GLY A 68 12.92 6.15 24.85
CA GLY A 68 12.36 4.97 25.50
C GLY A 68 12.76 3.69 24.78
N SER A 69 11.96 2.64 24.94
CA SER A 69 12.18 1.35 24.29
C SER A 69 10.91 0.91 23.57
N THR A 70 11.04 0.35 22.38
CA THR A 70 9.95 -0.29 21.65
C THR A 70 9.98 -1.82 21.80
N GLN A 71 8.80 -2.43 21.86
CA GLN A 71 8.62 -3.89 21.81
C GLN A 71 8.12 -4.37 20.44
N LEU A 72 7.92 -3.46 19.49
CA LEU A 72 7.50 -3.81 18.14
C LEU A 72 8.56 -4.70 17.47
N PRO A 73 8.15 -5.78 16.77
CA PRO A 73 9.04 -6.53 15.92
C PRO A 73 9.68 -5.62 14.86
N LEU A 74 10.95 -5.88 14.51
CA LEU A 74 11.67 -5.07 13.53
C LEU A 74 10.95 -5.02 12.17
N GLU A 75 10.29 -6.10 11.78
CA GLU A 75 9.51 -6.19 10.55
C GLU A 75 8.38 -5.15 10.51
N VAL A 76 7.63 -5.01 11.62
CA VAL A 76 6.56 -4.02 11.77
C VAL A 76 7.10 -2.59 11.73
N ILE A 77 8.28 -2.36 12.31
CA ILE A 77 8.98 -1.08 12.27
C ILE A 77 9.38 -0.72 10.84
N LEU A 78 9.94 -1.67 10.11
CA LEU A 78 10.37 -1.47 8.72
C LEU A 78 9.17 -1.27 7.80
N GLU A 79 8.07 -1.99 7.99
CA GLU A 79 6.84 -1.81 7.22
C GLU A 79 6.26 -0.41 7.41
N TYR A 80 6.18 0.07 8.66
CA TYR A 80 5.74 1.44 8.92
C TYR A 80 6.70 2.48 8.32
N LEU A 81 8.01 2.24 8.40
CA LEU A 81 9.02 3.09 7.76
C LEU A 81 8.84 3.14 6.24
N GLU A 82 8.48 2.04 5.58
CA GLU A 82 8.14 2.04 4.15
C GLU A 82 6.88 2.87 3.88
N SER A 83 5.85 2.79 4.73
CA SER A 83 4.67 3.66 4.61
C SER A 83 5.02 5.15 4.77
N LEU A 84 5.97 5.48 5.65
CA LEU A 84 6.47 6.85 5.81
C LEU A 84 7.24 7.30 4.56
N LYS A 85 7.98 6.43 3.87
CA LYS A 85 8.70 6.79 2.63
C LYS A 85 7.78 7.24 1.51
N GLU A 86 6.54 6.77 1.46
CA GLU A 86 5.55 7.21 0.48
C GLU A 86 5.06 8.65 0.73
N VAL A 87 5.10 9.10 1.99
CA VAL A 87 4.68 10.44 2.41
C VAL A 87 5.86 11.41 2.42
N TYR A 88 7.01 10.95 2.91
CA TYR A 88 8.25 11.69 3.07
C TYR A 88 9.19 11.44 1.86
N THR A 89 8.73 11.85 0.67
CA THR A 89 9.50 11.78 -0.58
C THR A 89 10.46 12.97 -0.73
N PRO A 90 11.47 12.91 -1.60
CA PRO A 90 12.35 14.06 -1.86
C PRO A 90 11.59 15.31 -2.31
N GLU A 91 10.50 15.13 -3.07
CA GLU A 91 9.66 16.21 -3.60
C GLU A 91 8.70 16.78 -2.55
N SER A 92 8.35 16.00 -1.52
CA SER A 92 7.43 16.45 -0.46
C SER A 92 8.13 17.28 0.62
N TYR A 93 9.46 17.38 0.60
CA TYR A 93 10.21 18.13 1.60
C TYR A 93 9.91 19.65 1.51
N ASP A 94 9.36 20.20 2.58
CA ASP A 94 9.20 21.64 2.81
C ASP A 94 9.87 21.98 4.14
N LEU A 95 10.81 22.94 4.12
CA LEU A 95 11.60 23.33 5.30
C LEU A 95 10.74 23.68 6.52
N PHE A 96 9.53 24.21 6.32
CA PHE A 96 8.67 24.71 7.38
C PHE A 96 7.51 23.79 7.74
N ALA A 97 6.96 23.07 6.76
CA ALA A 97 5.71 22.31 6.92
C ALA A 97 5.89 20.79 6.86
N HIS A 98 6.94 20.30 6.20
CA HIS A 98 7.15 18.87 5.98
C HIS A 98 8.65 18.55 5.92
N ASN A 99 9.30 18.50 7.09
CA ASN A 99 10.75 18.38 7.21
C ASN A 99 11.18 17.21 8.11
N CYS A 100 12.49 17.08 8.33
CA CYS A 100 13.10 16.07 9.20
C CYS A 100 12.44 15.91 10.57
N ASN A 101 12.01 17.02 11.19
CA ASN A 101 11.42 17.03 12.51
C ASN A 101 9.99 16.44 12.48
N ASN A 102 9.23 16.66 11.40
CA ASN A 102 7.90 16.04 11.21
C ASN A 102 8.03 14.52 11.08
N PHE A 103 8.95 14.07 10.22
CA PHE A 103 9.24 12.64 10.05
C PHE A 103 9.64 11.99 11.38
N THR A 104 10.60 12.59 12.08
CA THR A 104 11.11 12.08 13.34
C THR A 104 10.01 12.02 14.40
N ASN A 105 9.13 13.03 14.45
CA ASN A 105 8.00 13.05 15.35
C ASN A 105 6.99 11.93 15.05
N ASP A 106 6.57 11.77 13.79
CA ASP A 106 5.65 10.71 13.37
C ASP A 106 6.23 9.32 13.68
N PHE A 107 7.51 9.12 13.36
CA PHE A 107 8.16 7.85 13.59
C PHE A 107 8.35 7.55 15.08
N SER A 108 8.68 8.56 15.89
CA SER A 108 8.80 8.42 17.35
C SER A 108 7.46 8.11 18.00
N MET A 109 6.38 8.75 17.55
CA MET A 109 5.02 8.47 18.01
C MET A 109 4.62 7.02 17.75
N PHE A 110 4.97 6.46 16.59
CA PHE A 110 4.71 5.05 16.30
C PHE A 110 5.56 4.10 17.16
N LEU A 111 6.86 4.37 17.29
CA LEU A 111 7.78 3.47 17.98
C LEU A 111 7.58 3.41 19.49
N VAL A 112 7.36 4.57 20.12
CA VAL A 112 7.38 4.72 21.57
C VAL A 112 6.20 5.52 22.13
N GLY A 113 5.23 5.94 21.30
CA GLY A 113 4.05 6.68 21.75
C GLY A 113 4.34 8.10 22.23
N LYS A 114 5.51 8.66 21.89
CA LYS A 114 5.96 9.99 22.36
C LYS A 114 6.50 10.82 21.21
N GLY A 115 6.07 12.07 21.14
CA GLY A 115 6.59 13.06 20.19
C GLY A 115 7.97 13.58 20.60
N ILE A 116 8.61 14.31 19.70
CA ILE A 116 9.89 14.98 19.98
C ILE A 116 9.66 16.35 20.67
N PRO A 117 10.66 16.95 21.33
CA PRO A 117 10.46 18.18 22.10
C PRO A 117 9.80 19.34 21.33
N ASP A 118 8.81 19.98 21.96
CA ASP A 118 8.00 21.04 21.35
C ASP A 118 8.81 22.22 20.82
N HIS A 119 9.92 22.57 21.47
CA HIS A 119 10.77 23.69 21.02
C HIS A 119 11.44 23.42 19.66
N ILE A 120 11.54 22.16 19.24
CA ILE A 120 12.01 21.72 17.92
C ILE A 120 10.87 21.78 16.90
N THR A 121 9.74 21.12 17.18
CA THR A 121 8.60 21.02 16.24
C THR A 121 7.91 22.36 16.01
N SER A 122 7.90 23.24 17.00
CA SER A 122 7.29 24.58 16.91
C SER A 122 8.19 25.64 16.25
N LEU A 123 9.48 25.35 16.01
CA LEU A 123 10.45 26.33 15.49
C LEU A 123 10.02 26.96 14.15
N PRO A 124 9.56 26.19 13.13
CA PRO A 124 9.11 26.79 11.87
C PRO A 124 8.00 27.82 12.04
N ARG A 125 7.00 27.51 12.88
CA ARG A 125 5.89 28.40 13.19
C ARG A 125 6.40 29.70 13.83
N ARG A 126 7.27 29.58 14.83
CA ARG A 126 7.87 30.75 15.52
C ARG A 126 8.62 31.67 14.56
N VAL A 127 9.31 31.10 13.56
CA VAL A 127 10.02 31.89 12.53
C VAL A 127 9.01 32.59 11.61
N LEU A 128 7.99 31.89 11.12
CA LEU A 128 6.97 32.44 10.21
C LEU A 128 5.99 33.42 10.88
N GLU A 129 5.90 33.43 12.22
CA GLU A 129 5.17 34.44 12.98
C GLU A 129 5.90 35.81 13.00
N THR A 130 7.17 35.86 12.57
CA THR A 130 7.91 37.12 12.44
C THR A 130 7.77 37.74 11.05
N PRO A 131 7.62 39.07 10.91
CA PRO A 131 7.53 39.72 9.60
C PRO A 131 8.73 39.41 8.69
N PHE A 132 9.92 39.31 9.28
CA PHE A 132 11.14 39.01 8.53
C PHE A 132 11.23 37.54 8.11
N GLY A 133 10.78 36.61 8.95
CA GLY A 133 10.71 35.19 8.59
C GLY A 133 9.74 34.91 7.44
N GLN A 134 8.62 35.64 7.35
CA GLN A 134 7.72 35.58 6.20
C GLN A 134 8.38 36.07 4.92
N MET A 135 9.09 37.21 5.01
CA MET A 135 9.77 37.81 3.87
C MET A 135 10.93 36.93 3.37
N LEU A 136 11.69 36.31 4.27
CA LEU A 136 12.86 35.50 3.93
C LEU A 136 12.54 34.03 3.64
N ARG A 137 11.29 33.57 3.78
CA ARG A 137 10.92 32.16 3.57
C ARG A 137 11.53 31.56 2.29
N PRO A 138 11.41 32.17 1.09
CA PRO A 138 11.97 31.60 -0.13
C PRO A 138 13.51 31.51 -0.10
N SER A 139 14.17 32.50 0.49
CA SER A 139 15.63 32.56 0.61
C SER A 139 16.16 31.55 1.63
N LEU A 140 15.47 31.36 2.75
CA LEU A 140 15.81 30.35 3.76
C LEU A 140 15.66 28.95 3.18
N GLU A 141 14.56 28.70 2.49
CA GLU A 141 14.30 27.41 1.84
C GLU A 141 15.36 27.08 0.78
N ALA A 142 15.67 28.04 -0.10
CA ALA A 142 16.73 27.88 -1.10
C ALA A 142 18.11 27.67 -0.47
N GLY A 143 18.44 28.45 0.57
CA GLY A 143 19.74 28.39 1.24
C GLY A 143 19.95 27.14 2.08
N MET A 144 18.88 26.57 2.65
CA MET A 144 18.96 25.37 3.48
C MET A 144 18.87 24.08 2.67
N ARG A 145 18.35 24.13 1.44
CA ARG A 145 18.11 22.93 0.62
C ARG A 145 19.35 22.07 0.42
N SER A 146 20.51 22.68 0.17
CA SER A 146 21.78 21.95 0.02
C SER A 146 22.25 21.27 1.31
N VAL A 147 21.83 21.79 2.47
CA VAL A 147 22.16 21.25 3.79
C VAL A 147 21.15 20.18 4.19
N THR A 148 19.85 20.39 3.98
CA THR A 148 18.82 19.45 4.43
C THR A 148 18.61 18.27 3.48
N GLN A 149 18.95 18.41 2.21
CA GLN A 149 18.78 17.37 1.18
C GLN A 149 20.11 16.80 0.67
N ALA A 150 21.22 16.98 1.41
CA ALA A 150 22.47 16.33 1.02
C ALA A 150 22.34 14.81 1.20
N PRO A 151 22.80 14.00 0.22
CA PRO A 151 22.80 12.56 0.34
C PRO A 151 23.88 12.11 1.34
N VAL A 152 23.60 11.05 2.10
CA VAL A 152 24.59 10.40 2.96
C VAL A 152 25.73 9.81 2.10
N PRO A 153 27.01 10.02 2.45
CA PRO A 153 28.12 9.35 1.79
C PRO A 153 28.00 7.82 1.86
N SER A 154 28.25 7.12 0.76
CA SER A 154 28.04 5.66 0.65
C SER A 154 28.77 4.82 1.70
N HIS A 155 29.91 5.27 2.22
CA HIS A 155 30.69 4.59 3.27
C HIS A 155 30.06 4.70 4.68
N ASN A 156 29.15 5.66 4.87
CA ASN A 156 28.44 5.90 6.13
C ASN A 156 27.06 5.23 6.16
N VAL A 157 26.62 4.65 5.04
CA VAL A 157 25.39 3.86 4.98
C VAL A 157 25.70 2.45 5.52
N PRO A 158 24.91 1.91 6.46
CA PRO A 158 25.10 0.56 6.95
C PRO A 158 25.12 -0.45 5.80
N ALA A 159 26.17 -1.27 5.75
CA ALA A 159 26.24 -2.34 4.77
C ALA A 159 25.16 -3.37 5.12
N ALA A 160 24.22 -3.62 4.21
CA ALA A 160 23.33 -4.76 4.33
C ALA A 160 24.19 -6.02 4.54
N ALA A 161 23.90 -6.81 5.57
CA ALA A 161 24.59 -8.05 5.84
C ALA A 161 24.78 -8.85 4.53
N SER A 162 26.04 -9.15 4.23
CA SER A 162 26.61 -9.89 3.10
C SER A 162 25.62 -10.51 2.08
N GLN A 163 25.53 -9.94 0.88
CA GLN A 163 25.11 -10.65 -0.34
C GLN A 163 26.36 -11.17 -1.09
N PRO A 164 26.26 -12.24 -1.90
CA PRO A 164 26.75 -12.12 -3.28
C PRO A 164 25.95 -12.93 -4.34
N PRO A 165 26.07 -12.63 -5.65
CA PRO A 165 26.27 -11.32 -6.25
C PRO A 165 25.29 -10.99 -7.41
N THR A 166 25.18 -9.68 -7.64
CA THR A 166 24.74 -8.94 -8.86
C THR A 166 23.32 -9.15 -9.37
N TYR A 167 22.46 -8.12 -9.27
CA TYR A 167 21.74 -7.55 -10.42
C TYR A 167 21.30 -6.10 -10.15
N SER A 168 21.43 -5.29 -11.19
CA SER A 168 21.19 -3.85 -11.30
C SER A 168 19.70 -3.45 -11.36
N ASN A 169 19.38 -2.34 -10.70
CA ASN A 169 18.27 -1.36 -10.89
C ASN A 169 16.79 -1.83 -11.00
N GLY A 170 15.95 -1.29 -10.10
CA GLY A 170 14.56 -0.91 -10.39
C GLY A 170 13.52 -1.17 -9.27
N SER A 171 13.07 -0.09 -8.61
CA SER A 171 11.75 0.06 -7.94
C SER A 171 11.42 -0.88 -6.75
N PRO A 172 10.37 -0.61 -5.94
CA PRO A 172 10.30 -1.03 -4.54
C PRO A 172 10.20 -2.56 -4.41
N ARG A 173 10.99 -3.15 -3.51
CA ARG A 173 10.88 -4.58 -3.16
C ARG A 173 9.71 -4.73 -2.20
N THR A 174 8.45 -4.88 -2.63
CA THR A 174 7.90 -6.13 -3.18
C THR A 174 8.64 -7.32 -2.59
N GLY A 175 8.03 -8.09 -1.67
CA GLY A 175 8.58 -9.38 -1.28
C GLY A 175 8.89 -10.14 -2.57
N THR A 176 10.15 -10.45 -2.86
CA THR A 176 10.49 -11.10 -4.11
C THR A 176 10.68 -12.57 -3.83
N HIS A 177 9.82 -13.41 -4.39
CA HIS A 177 10.13 -14.82 -4.49
C HIS A 177 11.33 -15.01 -5.42
N SER A 178 12.31 -15.81 -5.04
CA SER A 178 13.59 -15.97 -5.77
C SER A 178 13.39 -16.46 -7.21
N LEU A 179 12.32 -17.20 -7.47
CA LEU A 179 11.96 -17.73 -8.80
C LEU A 179 10.82 -16.98 -9.48
N LEU A 180 9.86 -16.42 -8.73
CA LEU A 180 8.61 -15.86 -9.27
C LEU A 180 8.58 -14.32 -9.23
N GLY A 181 9.51 -13.63 -8.56
CA GLY A 181 9.55 -12.16 -8.54
C GLY A 181 8.60 -11.53 -7.52
N SER A 182 8.04 -10.35 -7.82
CA SER A 182 7.26 -9.52 -6.88
C SER A 182 6.10 -10.27 -6.21
N THR A 183 5.79 -9.89 -4.97
CA THR A 183 4.61 -10.29 -4.18
C THR A 183 3.77 -9.09 -3.75
N SER A 184 3.99 -7.89 -4.30
CA SER A 184 3.12 -6.75 -3.95
C SER A 184 1.80 -6.85 -4.68
N PRO A 185 0.68 -6.59 -4.01
CA PRO A 185 -0.62 -6.65 -4.63
C PRO A 185 -0.77 -5.52 -5.66
N THR A 186 -1.52 -5.82 -6.73
CA THR A 186 -2.00 -4.81 -7.65
C THR A 186 -3.27 -4.18 -7.06
N LEU A 187 -3.24 -2.85 -6.86
CA LEU A 187 -4.36 -2.08 -6.28
C LEU A 187 -4.88 -1.04 -7.29
N TYR A 188 -6.16 -0.71 -7.18
CA TYR A 188 -6.88 0.25 -8.01
C TYR A 188 -7.32 1.47 -7.19
N ALA A 189 -6.32 2.24 -6.73
CA ALA A 189 -6.53 3.37 -5.83
C ALA A 189 -6.94 4.69 -6.51
N LYS A 190 -6.93 4.75 -7.85
CA LYS A 190 -7.17 5.98 -8.60
C LYS A 190 -8.61 6.46 -8.43
N LEU A 191 -8.77 7.68 -7.91
CA LEU A 191 -10.07 8.33 -7.78
C LEU A 191 -10.64 8.73 -9.17
N PRO A 192 -11.91 8.44 -9.46
CA PRO A 192 -12.61 8.95 -10.62
C PRO A 192 -13.03 10.41 -10.38
N PRO A 193 -13.49 11.13 -11.42
CA PRO A 193 -14.07 12.46 -11.24
C PRO A 193 -15.35 12.38 -10.38
N LEU A 194 -15.22 12.67 -9.08
CA LEU A 194 -16.30 12.57 -8.09
C LEU A 194 -17.59 13.34 -8.48
N PRO A 195 -17.53 14.54 -9.11
CA PRO A 195 -18.74 15.22 -9.59
C PRO A 195 -19.50 14.43 -10.67
N LYS A 196 -18.79 13.73 -11.55
CA LYS A 196 -19.42 12.88 -12.58
C LYS A 196 -20.07 11.66 -11.96
N LEU A 197 -19.46 11.09 -10.92
CA LEU A 197 -20.00 9.95 -10.18
C LEU A 197 -21.29 10.35 -9.43
N ARG A 198 -21.29 11.53 -8.80
CA ARG A 198 -22.48 12.10 -8.15
C ARG A 198 -23.65 12.31 -9.10
N ALA A 199 -23.37 12.83 -10.30
CA ALA A 199 -24.39 13.06 -11.32
C ALA A 199 -25.01 11.75 -11.83
N LYS A 200 -24.25 10.65 -11.84
CA LYS A 200 -24.75 9.32 -12.24
C LYS A 200 -25.63 8.66 -11.18
N LEU A 201 -25.45 9.04 -9.91
CA LEU A 201 -26.22 8.51 -8.79
C LEU A 201 -27.39 9.41 -8.42
N ASP A 202 -27.89 10.29 -9.29
CA ASP A 202 -28.99 11.19 -8.94
C ASP A 202 -30.37 10.56 -9.22
N PRO A 203 -31.30 10.52 -8.24
CA PRO A 203 -31.16 10.93 -6.84
C PRO A 203 -30.31 9.95 -6.02
N ILE A 204 -29.42 10.48 -5.19
CA ILE A 204 -28.45 9.67 -4.42
C ILE A 204 -29.02 9.31 -3.04
N PRO A 205 -28.96 8.03 -2.63
CA PRO A 205 -29.19 7.66 -1.24
C PRO A 205 -28.23 8.38 -0.28
N ALA A 206 -28.73 8.75 0.91
CA ALA A 206 -28.00 9.59 1.86
C ALA A 206 -26.64 8.99 2.30
N GLU A 207 -26.56 7.67 2.44
CA GLU A 207 -25.35 6.97 2.86
C GLU A 207 -24.29 6.97 1.75
N PHE A 208 -24.70 6.82 0.48
CA PHE A 208 -23.80 6.94 -0.67
C PHE A 208 -23.32 8.39 -0.86
N ASP A 209 -24.17 9.39 -0.59
CA ASP A 209 -23.77 10.81 -0.59
C ASP A 209 -22.80 11.13 0.55
N THR A 210 -23.00 10.51 1.72
CA THR A 210 -22.10 10.62 2.87
C THR A 210 -20.73 10.04 2.53
N LEU A 211 -20.67 8.88 1.90
CA LEU A 211 -19.43 8.27 1.43
C LEU A 211 -18.73 9.12 0.36
N LEU A 212 -19.48 9.70 -0.57
CA LEU A 212 -18.95 10.63 -1.57
C LEU A 212 -18.33 11.86 -0.92
N LYS A 213 -19.00 12.48 0.06
CA LYS A 213 -18.48 13.64 0.81
C LYS A 213 -17.22 13.29 1.58
N PHE A 214 -17.16 12.11 2.19
CA PHE A 214 -15.95 11.59 2.80
C PHE A 214 -14.78 11.54 1.79
N LEU A 215 -15.00 11.00 0.59
CA LEU A 215 -13.97 10.95 -0.46
C LEU A 215 -13.53 12.34 -0.93
N GLN A 216 -14.47 13.29 -1.06
CA GLN A 216 -14.16 14.67 -1.41
C GLN A 216 -13.28 15.35 -0.35
N HIS A 217 -13.63 15.21 0.92
CA HIS A 217 -12.85 15.76 2.03
C HIS A 217 -11.46 15.10 2.11
N ARG A 218 -11.39 13.78 1.97
CA ARG A 218 -10.13 13.03 1.93
C ARG A 218 -9.22 13.47 0.79
N SER A 219 -9.79 13.72 -0.39
CA SER A 219 -9.02 14.20 -1.54
C SER A 219 -8.49 15.62 -1.35
N ALA A 220 -9.16 16.45 -0.55
CA ALA A 220 -8.78 17.85 -0.31
C ALA A 220 -7.82 18.02 0.88
N SER A 221 -8.05 17.27 1.95
CA SER A 221 -7.42 17.46 3.26
C SER A 221 -6.54 16.28 3.70
N GLY A 222 -6.53 15.18 2.94
CA GLY A 222 -5.81 13.95 3.29
C GLY A 222 -6.57 13.06 4.28
N ALA A 223 -6.06 11.84 4.49
CA ALA A 223 -6.73 10.84 5.32
C ALA A 223 -6.75 11.21 6.81
N ARG A 224 -5.64 11.75 7.35
CA ARG A 224 -5.50 12.10 8.77
C ARG A 224 -6.54 13.14 9.23
N GLU A 225 -6.78 14.16 8.41
CA GLU A 225 -7.71 15.25 8.73
C GLU A 225 -9.17 14.92 8.38
N THR A 226 -9.43 13.77 7.74
CA THR A 226 -10.78 13.41 7.32
C THR A 226 -11.40 12.43 8.33
N PRO A 227 -12.46 12.85 9.05
CA PRO A 227 -13.16 11.95 9.96
C PRO A 227 -13.83 10.81 9.18
N LEU A 228 -13.90 9.63 9.79
CA LEU A 228 -14.63 8.51 9.21
C LEU A 228 -16.14 8.80 9.22
N PRO A 229 -16.86 8.46 8.13
CA PRO A 229 -18.31 8.48 8.14
C PRO A 229 -18.86 7.32 8.97
N ASP A 230 -20.18 7.25 9.14
CA ASP A 230 -20.84 6.10 9.75
C ASP A 230 -20.73 4.86 8.83
N LEU A 231 -19.63 4.12 8.98
CA LEU A 231 -19.33 2.96 8.16
C LEU A 231 -20.34 1.82 8.35
N LYS A 232 -20.98 1.74 9.51
CA LYS A 232 -22.04 0.76 9.79
C LYS A 232 -23.29 1.06 8.96
N ALA A 233 -23.74 2.31 8.96
CA ALA A 233 -24.89 2.72 8.15
C ALA A 233 -24.60 2.57 6.65
N ILE A 234 -23.37 2.90 6.24
CA ILE A 234 -22.92 2.72 4.85
C ILE A 234 -22.93 1.25 4.45
N GLY A 235 -22.38 0.35 5.27
CA GLY A 235 -22.38 -1.09 5.00
C GLY A 235 -23.79 -1.64 4.83
N LEU A 236 -24.69 -1.32 5.76
CA LEU A 236 -26.10 -1.69 5.69
C LEU A 236 -26.78 -1.17 4.41
N ALA A 237 -26.45 0.05 3.97
CA ALA A 237 -27.00 0.62 2.74
C ALA A 237 -26.52 -0.12 1.47
N TYR A 238 -25.29 -0.63 1.43
CA TYR A 238 -24.85 -1.48 0.32
C TYR A 238 -25.61 -2.81 0.29
N GLY A 239 -25.90 -3.41 1.44
CA GLY A 239 -26.69 -4.64 1.51
C GLY A 239 -28.17 -4.46 1.14
N THR A 240 -28.75 -3.28 1.39
CA THR A 240 -30.21 -3.08 1.29
C THR A 240 -30.66 -2.16 0.15
N LYS A 241 -29.83 -1.20 -0.29
CA LYS A 241 -30.24 -0.15 -1.25
C LYS A 241 -29.51 -0.24 -2.59
N LEU A 242 -28.44 -1.04 -2.70
CA LEU A 242 -27.68 -1.15 -3.95
C LEU A 242 -28.55 -1.68 -5.11
N ALA A 243 -29.37 -2.70 -4.83
CA ALA A 243 -30.25 -3.29 -5.84
C ALA A 243 -31.41 -2.36 -6.26
N ASP A 244 -31.79 -1.41 -5.41
CA ASP A 244 -32.84 -0.43 -5.71
C ASP A 244 -32.39 0.66 -6.70
N LEU A 245 -31.07 0.84 -6.85
CA LEU A 245 -30.52 1.76 -7.85
C LEU A 245 -30.77 1.22 -9.28
N PRO A 246 -31.00 2.10 -10.27
CA PRO A 246 -31.03 1.71 -11.68
C PRO A 246 -29.75 0.94 -12.06
N LEU A 247 -29.89 -0.17 -12.77
CA LEU A 247 -28.81 -1.13 -13.05
C LEU A 247 -27.56 -0.46 -13.64
N GLU A 248 -27.77 0.47 -14.57
CA GLU A 248 -26.72 1.22 -15.25
C GLU A 248 -25.95 2.21 -14.34
N THR A 249 -26.46 2.47 -13.14
CA THR A 249 -25.86 3.38 -12.14
C THR A 249 -25.21 2.65 -10.97
N ARG A 250 -25.52 1.37 -10.75
CA ARG A 250 -25.01 0.58 -9.61
C ARG A 250 -23.48 0.55 -9.55
N PHE A 251 -22.82 0.52 -10.71
CA PHE A 251 -21.37 0.61 -10.79
C PHE A 251 -20.84 1.86 -10.06
N ALA A 252 -21.55 2.99 -10.14
CA ALA A 252 -21.09 4.24 -9.54
C ALA A 252 -21.11 4.17 -8.00
N ALA A 253 -22.08 3.44 -7.42
CA ALA A 253 -22.11 3.18 -5.98
C ALA A 253 -20.95 2.25 -5.60
N VAL A 254 -20.77 1.12 -6.30
CA VAL A 254 -19.62 0.21 -6.04
C VAL A 254 -18.28 0.93 -6.21
N ASP A 255 -18.18 1.87 -7.16
CA ASP A 255 -16.98 2.65 -7.41
C ASP A 255 -16.65 3.62 -6.25
N LEU A 256 -17.65 4.09 -5.49
CA LEU A 256 -17.48 4.83 -4.23
C LEU A 256 -16.88 3.94 -3.14
N LEU A 257 -17.42 2.73 -2.95
CA LEU A 257 -16.89 1.77 -1.97
C LEU A 257 -15.45 1.41 -2.31
N ARG A 258 -15.17 1.11 -3.59
CA ARG A 258 -13.84 0.81 -4.11
C ARG A 258 -12.84 1.93 -3.83
N CYS A 259 -13.24 3.20 -3.97
CA CYS A 259 -12.42 4.34 -3.56
C CYS A 259 -12.20 4.41 -2.05
N ALA A 260 -13.24 4.16 -1.26
CA ALA A 260 -13.17 4.24 0.19
C ALA A 260 -12.24 3.15 0.76
N MET A 261 -12.23 1.96 0.15
CA MET A 261 -11.33 0.83 0.44
C MET A 261 -9.86 1.08 0.05
N THR A 262 -9.46 2.34 -0.17
CA THR A 262 -8.05 2.77 -0.24
C THR A 262 -7.59 3.44 1.05
N ASP A 263 -8.52 3.70 1.98
CA ASP A 263 -8.23 4.21 3.31
C ASP A 263 -8.07 3.03 4.27
N ALA A 264 -6.89 2.91 4.90
CA ALA A 264 -6.57 1.81 5.80
C ALA A 264 -7.58 1.65 6.95
N ARG A 265 -8.20 2.75 7.40
CA ARG A 265 -9.21 2.73 8.47
C ARG A 265 -10.54 2.16 7.99
N VAL A 266 -10.91 2.45 6.75
CA VAL A 266 -12.12 1.90 6.11
C VAL A 266 -11.91 0.40 5.86
N LEU A 267 -10.75 0.01 5.32
CA LEU A 267 -10.37 -1.40 5.16
C LEU A 267 -10.39 -2.14 6.50
N GLY A 268 -9.81 -1.56 7.56
CA GLY A 268 -9.80 -2.19 8.88
C GLY A 268 -11.19 -2.42 9.44
N TYR A 269 -12.08 -1.42 9.35
CA TYR A 269 -13.47 -1.56 9.79
C TYR A 269 -14.21 -2.67 9.05
N PHE A 270 -14.13 -2.71 7.71
CA PHE A 270 -14.85 -3.71 6.92
C PHE A 270 -14.22 -5.11 6.97
N ALA A 271 -12.94 -5.23 7.33
CA ALA A 271 -12.32 -6.53 7.61
C ALA A 271 -12.95 -7.21 8.84
N GLU A 272 -13.24 -6.43 9.89
CA GLU A 272 -13.79 -6.93 11.16
C GLU A 272 -15.29 -6.62 11.32
N GLU A 273 -16.00 -6.48 10.20
CA GLU A 273 -17.41 -6.10 10.19
C GLU A 273 -18.27 -7.11 10.97
N GLN A 274 -19.13 -6.59 11.84
CA GLN A 274 -20.04 -7.40 12.64
C GLN A 274 -21.35 -7.62 11.88
N GLY A 275 -21.63 -8.86 11.48
CA GLY A 275 -22.85 -9.24 10.77
C GLY A 275 -22.59 -9.67 9.33
N GLU A 276 -23.51 -9.34 8.42
CA GLU A 276 -23.35 -9.63 6.99
C GLU A 276 -22.25 -8.74 6.39
N SER A 277 -21.33 -9.35 5.65
CA SER A 277 -20.22 -8.62 5.03
C SER A 277 -20.72 -7.74 3.89
N THR A 278 -20.44 -6.44 3.99
CA THR A 278 -20.71 -5.45 2.95
C THR A 278 -20.06 -5.83 1.63
N VAL A 279 -18.82 -6.29 1.66
CA VAL A 279 -18.11 -6.72 0.45
C VAL A 279 -18.75 -7.99 -0.12
N ALA A 280 -19.09 -8.98 0.71
CA ALA A 280 -19.80 -10.17 0.24
C ALA A 280 -21.12 -9.79 -0.46
N ALA A 281 -21.92 -8.90 0.13
CA ALA A 281 -23.17 -8.44 -0.46
C ALA A 281 -22.97 -7.79 -1.85
N VAL A 282 -21.94 -6.95 -2.00
CA VAL A 282 -21.62 -6.30 -3.29
C VAL A 282 -21.15 -7.31 -4.34
N LEU A 283 -20.28 -8.25 -3.96
CA LEU A 283 -19.76 -9.25 -4.89
C LEU A 283 -20.87 -10.22 -5.32
N LYS A 284 -21.68 -10.70 -4.37
CA LYS A 284 -22.86 -11.54 -4.62
C LYS A 284 -23.83 -10.85 -5.57
N HIS A 285 -24.15 -9.57 -5.31
CA HIS A 285 -24.99 -8.78 -6.22
C HIS A 285 -24.44 -8.72 -7.64
N THR A 286 -23.11 -8.60 -7.79
CA THR A 286 -22.47 -8.54 -9.11
C THR A 286 -22.57 -9.89 -9.83
N LEU A 287 -22.36 -11.00 -9.11
CA LEU A 287 -22.38 -12.36 -9.65
C LEU A 287 -23.80 -12.81 -10.03
N GLU A 288 -24.81 -12.52 -9.19
CA GLU A 288 -26.21 -12.87 -9.41
C GLU A 288 -26.84 -12.21 -10.65
N LEU A 289 -26.21 -11.15 -11.19
CA LEU A 289 -26.66 -10.51 -12.43
C LEU A 289 -26.26 -11.30 -13.68
N GLU A 290 -25.32 -12.25 -13.58
CA GLU A 290 -24.86 -13.12 -14.67
C GLU A 290 -24.60 -12.34 -15.98
N GLU A 291 -25.27 -12.71 -17.08
CA GLU A 291 -25.19 -12.07 -18.40
C GLU A 291 -25.74 -10.64 -18.42
N GLN A 292 -26.61 -10.29 -17.47
CA GLN A 292 -27.20 -8.95 -17.36
C GLN A 292 -26.26 -7.97 -16.65
N CYS A 293 -25.17 -8.45 -16.05
CA CYS A 293 -24.23 -7.59 -15.33
C CYS A 293 -23.56 -6.59 -16.29
N PRO A 294 -23.75 -5.27 -16.09
CA PRO A 294 -23.03 -4.27 -16.88
C PRO A 294 -21.51 -4.43 -16.75
N HIS A 295 -20.78 -4.32 -17.86
CA HIS A 295 -19.32 -4.46 -17.88
C HIS A 295 -18.61 -3.54 -16.86
N ASN A 296 -19.07 -2.28 -16.74
CA ASN A 296 -18.52 -1.32 -15.79
C ASN A 296 -18.74 -1.74 -14.34
N LEU A 297 -19.89 -2.34 -13.99
CA LEU A 297 -20.15 -2.90 -12.66
C LEU A 297 -19.18 -4.05 -12.37
N ARG A 298 -19.06 -4.99 -13.30
CA ARG A 298 -18.13 -6.13 -13.20
C ARG A 298 -16.69 -5.65 -12.97
N LEU A 299 -16.23 -4.70 -13.77
CA LEU A 299 -14.88 -4.15 -13.67
C LEU A 299 -14.61 -3.47 -12.31
N VAL A 300 -15.52 -2.62 -11.82
CA VAL A 300 -15.31 -1.94 -10.54
C VAL A 300 -15.42 -2.89 -9.34
N SER A 301 -16.18 -3.99 -9.45
CA SER A 301 -16.21 -5.06 -8.44
C SER A 301 -14.87 -5.82 -8.37
N VAL A 302 -14.23 -6.09 -9.51
CA VAL A 302 -12.85 -6.66 -9.54
C VAL A 302 -11.84 -5.69 -8.93
N HIS A 303 -11.98 -4.39 -9.21
CA HIS A 303 -11.13 -3.36 -8.61
C HIS A 303 -11.35 -3.24 -7.08
N LEU A 304 -12.61 -3.34 -6.62
CA LEU A 304 -12.95 -3.37 -5.20
C LEU A 304 -12.27 -4.54 -4.51
N ALA A 305 -12.45 -5.76 -5.05
CA ALA A 305 -11.83 -6.98 -4.53
C ALA A 305 -10.30 -6.88 -4.49
N SER A 306 -9.69 -6.29 -5.51
CA SER A 306 -8.24 -6.07 -5.57
C SER A 306 -7.76 -5.13 -4.45
N ASN A 307 -8.52 -4.08 -4.12
CA ASN A 307 -8.14 -3.12 -3.08
C ASN A 307 -8.12 -3.73 -1.66
N LEU A 308 -8.84 -4.82 -1.42
CA LEU A 308 -8.84 -5.52 -0.12
C LEU A 308 -7.44 -6.02 0.25
N PHE A 309 -6.64 -6.40 -0.76
CA PHE A 309 -5.27 -6.85 -0.57
C PHE A 309 -4.30 -5.74 -0.14
N GLY A 310 -4.75 -4.48 -0.09
CA GLY A 310 -4.02 -3.37 0.51
C GLY A 310 -4.00 -3.37 2.05
N SER A 311 -4.67 -4.32 2.70
CA SER A 311 -4.70 -4.46 4.16
C SER A 311 -4.30 -5.87 4.60
N HIS A 312 -3.26 -5.96 5.43
CA HIS A 312 -2.85 -7.21 6.05
C HIS A 312 -3.96 -7.84 6.90
N LEU A 313 -4.71 -7.02 7.64
CA LEU A 313 -5.86 -7.47 8.43
C LEU A 313 -6.93 -8.09 7.52
N TYR A 314 -7.30 -7.41 6.43
CA TYR A 314 -8.33 -7.92 5.51
C TYR A 314 -7.85 -9.21 4.84
N VAL A 315 -6.58 -9.28 4.41
CA VAL A 315 -6.02 -10.51 3.85
C VAL A 315 -6.07 -11.65 4.87
N SER A 316 -5.76 -11.39 6.14
CA SER A 316 -5.89 -12.40 7.21
C SER A 316 -7.33 -12.92 7.33
N GLU A 317 -8.32 -12.05 7.24
CA GLU A 317 -9.75 -12.43 7.27
C GLU A 317 -10.16 -13.23 6.02
N LEU A 318 -9.64 -12.87 4.84
CA LEU A 318 -9.87 -13.62 3.60
C LEU A 318 -9.30 -15.04 3.68
N MET A 319 -8.14 -15.21 4.34
CA MET A 319 -7.46 -16.52 4.38
C MET A 319 -8.04 -17.48 5.42
N LYS A 320 -8.96 -17.04 6.29
CA LYS A 320 -9.66 -17.93 7.24
C LYS A 320 -10.46 -19.02 6.51
N GLU A 321 -10.53 -20.20 7.11
CA GLU A 321 -11.37 -21.30 6.65
C GLU A 321 -12.85 -20.86 6.59
N GLY A 322 -13.54 -21.16 5.49
CA GLY A 322 -14.94 -20.79 5.30
C GLY A 322 -15.20 -19.31 4.97
N SER A 323 -14.16 -18.54 4.59
CA SER A 323 -14.33 -17.14 4.19
C SER A 323 -15.22 -16.98 2.95
N GLU A 324 -16.46 -16.54 3.14
CA GLU A 324 -17.43 -16.29 2.05
C GLU A 324 -16.88 -15.27 1.04
N VAL A 325 -16.22 -14.21 1.52
CA VAL A 325 -15.65 -13.17 0.64
C VAL A 325 -14.56 -13.77 -0.26
N ARG A 326 -13.72 -14.69 0.25
CA ARG A 326 -12.71 -15.37 -0.57
C ARG A 326 -13.39 -16.22 -1.66
N SER A 327 -14.44 -16.96 -1.32
CA SER A 327 -15.23 -17.74 -2.30
C SER A 327 -15.76 -16.87 -3.43
N LEU A 328 -16.39 -15.74 -3.08
CA LEU A 328 -16.94 -14.80 -4.06
C LEU A 328 -15.85 -14.14 -4.92
N ILE A 329 -14.66 -13.89 -4.35
CA ILE A 329 -13.51 -13.36 -5.12
C ILE A 329 -13.00 -14.39 -6.13
N VAL A 330 -12.93 -15.68 -5.76
CA VAL A 330 -12.53 -16.76 -6.69
C VAL A 330 -13.51 -16.86 -7.85
N GLU A 331 -14.82 -16.92 -7.55
CA GLU A 331 -15.88 -17.00 -8.56
C GLU A 331 -15.89 -15.77 -9.49
N LEU A 332 -15.80 -14.56 -8.92
CA LEU A 332 -15.68 -13.32 -9.70
C LEU A 332 -14.44 -13.32 -10.58
N THR A 333 -13.32 -13.81 -10.07
CA THR A 333 -12.06 -13.87 -10.83
C THR A 333 -12.19 -14.83 -12.00
N GLY A 334 -12.71 -16.04 -11.79
CA GLY A 334 -12.92 -17.04 -12.84
C GLY A 334 -13.87 -16.54 -13.94
N THR A 335 -15.04 -16.02 -13.56
CA THR A 335 -16.02 -15.46 -14.50
C THR A 335 -15.44 -14.30 -15.33
N CYS A 336 -14.68 -13.40 -14.70
CA CYS A 336 -14.06 -12.26 -15.39
C CYS A 336 -12.88 -12.63 -16.28
N LEU A 337 -12.11 -13.67 -15.94
CA LEU A 337 -11.01 -14.17 -16.77
C LEU A 337 -11.52 -14.77 -18.10
N LEU A 338 -12.69 -15.42 -18.05
CA LEU A 338 -13.34 -16.09 -19.18
C LEU A 338 -14.22 -15.15 -20.03
N ASP A 339 -14.40 -13.89 -19.62
CA ASP A 339 -15.16 -12.85 -20.33
C ASP A 339 -14.40 -12.32 -21.55
N VAL A 340 -14.41 -13.08 -22.64
CA VAL A 340 -13.63 -12.80 -23.86
C VAL A 340 -13.96 -11.46 -24.54
N ASP A 341 -15.15 -10.91 -24.28
CA ASP A 341 -15.61 -9.66 -24.89
C ASP A 341 -14.99 -8.41 -24.24
N HIS A 342 -14.40 -8.56 -23.04
CA HIS A 342 -13.97 -7.42 -22.22
C HIS A 342 -12.51 -7.54 -21.75
N SER A 343 -11.57 -7.22 -22.63
CA SER A 343 -10.12 -7.34 -22.37
C SER A 343 -9.63 -6.63 -21.09
N THR A 344 -10.16 -5.45 -20.77
CA THR A 344 -9.80 -4.70 -19.55
C THR A 344 -10.20 -5.43 -18.28
N THR A 345 -11.39 -6.04 -18.25
CA THR A 345 -11.87 -6.85 -17.12
C THR A 345 -11.04 -8.11 -16.96
N ARG A 346 -10.68 -8.77 -18.07
CA ARG A 346 -9.82 -9.95 -18.03
C ARG A 346 -8.44 -9.65 -17.43
N VAL A 347 -7.82 -8.54 -17.84
CA VAL A 347 -6.52 -8.11 -17.30
C VAL A 347 -6.64 -7.78 -15.81
N ALA A 348 -7.70 -7.07 -15.40
CA ALA A 348 -7.94 -6.79 -13.99
C ALA A 348 -8.15 -8.06 -13.16
N ALA A 349 -8.88 -9.04 -13.70
CA ALA A 349 -9.08 -10.34 -13.07
C ALA A 349 -7.77 -11.14 -12.97
N ALA A 350 -6.88 -11.08 -13.96
CA ALA A 350 -5.55 -11.68 -13.86
C ALA A 350 -4.70 -11.05 -12.75
N CYS A 351 -4.79 -9.73 -12.56
CA CYS A 351 -4.16 -9.04 -11.44
C CYS A 351 -4.76 -9.44 -10.07
N LEU A 352 -6.08 -9.60 -9.99
CA LEU A 352 -6.76 -10.09 -8.80
C LEU A 352 -6.37 -11.54 -8.46
N ALA A 353 -6.31 -12.42 -9.48
CA ALA A 353 -5.84 -13.79 -9.34
C ALA A 353 -4.41 -13.83 -8.78
N PHE A 354 -3.55 -12.93 -9.25
CA PHE A 354 -2.19 -12.80 -8.76
C PHE A 354 -2.14 -12.39 -7.29
N ASN A 355 -2.96 -11.42 -6.87
CA ASN A 355 -3.06 -11.03 -5.47
C ASN A 355 -3.49 -12.22 -4.59
N LEU A 356 -4.50 -12.97 -5.04
CA LEU A 356 -5.02 -14.13 -4.32
C LEU A 356 -3.99 -15.26 -4.23
N ALA A 357 -3.33 -15.60 -5.34
CA ALA A 357 -2.30 -16.65 -5.38
C ALA A 357 -1.12 -16.32 -4.46
N VAL A 358 -0.69 -15.06 -4.42
CA VAL A 358 0.36 -14.60 -3.49
C VAL A 358 -0.10 -14.70 -2.04
N ALA A 359 -1.34 -14.34 -1.72
CA ALA A 359 -1.86 -14.45 -0.36
C ALA A 359 -1.96 -15.91 0.11
N VAL A 360 -2.44 -16.81 -0.77
CA VAL A 360 -2.45 -18.26 -0.55
C VAL A 360 -1.04 -18.76 -0.29
N TRP A 361 -0.08 -18.41 -1.15
CA TRP A 361 1.31 -18.81 -1.00
C TRP A 361 1.94 -18.34 0.32
N LYS A 362 1.73 -17.07 0.71
CA LYS A 362 2.20 -16.53 1.99
C LYS A 362 1.61 -17.30 3.17
N THR A 363 0.33 -17.63 3.10
CA THR A 363 -0.37 -18.40 4.14
C THR A 363 0.22 -19.80 4.27
N ARG A 364 0.44 -20.51 3.14
CA ARG A 364 1.09 -21.83 3.13
C ARG A 364 2.50 -21.79 3.74
N LYS A 365 3.30 -20.75 3.47
CA LYS A 365 4.68 -20.65 4.01
C LYS A 365 4.75 -20.35 5.49
N ASN A 366 3.72 -19.74 6.07
CA ASN A 366 3.72 -19.33 7.48
C ASN A 366 3.16 -20.41 8.43
N ASP A 367 3.04 -21.67 7.96
CA ASP A 367 2.59 -22.85 8.73
C ASP A 367 1.21 -22.67 9.42
N ALA A 368 0.42 -21.70 8.95
CA ALA A 368 -0.95 -21.50 9.37
C ALA A 368 -1.86 -22.48 8.61
N LEU A 369 -2.24 -23.56 9.31
CA LEU A 369 -3.26 -24.57 9.00
C LEU A 369 -4.18 -24.30 7.79
N VAL A 370 -4.24 -25.32 6.92
CA VAL A 370 -5.23 -25.64 5.88
C VAL A 370 -5.71 -24.44 5.05
N VAL A 371 -4.92 -24.09 4.03
CA VAL A 371 -5.49 -23.42 2.87
C VAL A 371 -6.48 -24.39 2.23
N ASP A 372 -7.73 -23.97 2.06
CA ASP A 372 -8.72 -24.72 1.28
C ASP A 372 -8.21 -24.88 -0.16
N GLU A 373 -7.80 -26.08 -0.50
CA GLU A 373 -7.25 -26.40 -1.83
C GLU A 373 -8.34 -26.38 -2.90
N GLY A 374 -9.62 -26.62 -2.57
CA GLY A 374 -10.71 -26.63 -3.55
C GLY A 374 -10.86 -25.31 -4.30
N GLN A 375 -10.73 -24.19 -3.59
CA GLN A 375 -10.74 -22.86 -4.19
C GLN A 375 -9.48 -22.54 -5.00
N SER A 376 -8.34 -23.09 -4.58
CA SER A 376 -7.09 -22.98 -5.36
C SER A 376 -7.17 -23.79 -6.66
N VAL A 377 -7.83 -24.94 -6.65
CA VAL A 377 -8.11 -25.80 -7.81
C VAL A 377 -9.02 -25.07 -8.80
N GLU A 378 -10.11 -24.47 -8.33
CA GLU A 378 -11.04 -23.68 -9.17
C GLU A 378 -10.33 -22.50 -9.84
N LEU A 379 -9.53 -21.75 -9.07
CA LEU A 379 -8.76 -20.63 -9.60
C LEU A 379 -7.72 -21.11 -10.63
N LEU A 380 -7.00 -22.20 -10.33
CA LEU A 380 -6.00 -22.78 -11.22
C LEU A 380 -6.62 -23.26 -12.56
N ALA A 381 -7.80 -23.87 -12.53
CA ALA A 381 -8.53 -24.26 -13.73
C ALA A 381 -8.82 -23.04 -14.62
N SER A 382 -9.38 -21.99 -14.03
CA SER A 382 -9.68 -20.73 -14.73
C SER A 382 -8.43 -20.07 -15.31
N LEU A 383 -7.31 -20.09 -14.58
CA LEU A 383 -6.02 -19.56 -15.03
C LEU A 383 -5.48 -20.33 -16.24
N LEU A 384 -5.48 -21.66 -16.19
CA LEU A 384 -4.95 -22.52 -17.26
C LEU A 384 -5.82 -22.42 -18.53
N GLU A 385 -7.13 -22.41 -18.39
CA GLU A 385 -8.04 -22.21 -19.52
C GLU A 385 -7.83 -20.83 -20.17
N THR A 386 -7.64 -19.79 -19.35
CA THR A 386 -7.37 -18.43 -19.86
C THR A 386 -6.02 -18.35 -20.57
N LEU A 387 -4.98 -19.01 -20.07
CA LEU A 387 -3.68 -19.11 -20.73
C LEU A 387 -3.80 -19.84 -22.08
N GLN A 388 -4.56 -20.92 -22.14
CA GLN A 388 -4.78 -21.69 -23.37
C GLN A 388 -5.52 -20.87 -24.44
N ARG A 389 -6.57 -20.13 -24.04
CA ARG A 389 -7.33 -19.25 -24.94
C ARG A 389 -6.58 -17.97 -25.30
N GLY A 390 -5.65 -17.55 -24.45
CA GLY A 390 -4.89 -16.30 -24.57
C GLY A 390 -5.64 -15.09 -24.00
N ILE A 391 -4.92 -14.23 -23.28
CA ILE A 391 -5.47 -13.02 -22.63
C ILE A 391 -5.32 -11.73 -23.46
N GLY A 392 -4.46 -11.74 -24.48
CA GLY A 392 -4.28 -10.58 -25.37
C GLY A 392 -3.55 -9.38 -24.75
N SER A 393 -2.94 -9.54 -23.58
CA SER A 393 -2.09 -8.53 -22.93
C SER A 393 -0.84 -9.22 -22.36
N GLU A 394 0.33 -8.61 -22.58
CA GLU A 394 1.59 -9.13 -22.05
C GLU A 394 1.62 -9.09 -20.52
N GLU A 395 1.08 -8.02 -19.92
CA GLU A 395 0.95 -7.84 -18.48
C GLU A 395 -0.04 -8.85 -17.89
N GLY A 396 -1.18 -9.04 -18.55
CA GLY A 396 -2.17 -10.05 -18.18
C GLY A 396 -1.58 -11.46 -18.23
N GLU A 397 -0.86 -11.81 -19.30
CA GLU A 397 -0.22 -13.12 -19.45
C GLU A 397 0.81 -13.35 -18.34
N LYS A 398 1.62 -12.32 -18.03
CA LYS A 398 2.56 -12.37 -16.91
C LYS A 398 1.85 -12.64 -15.59
N ALA A 399 0.76 -11.94 -15.30
CA ALA A 399 0.00 -12.11 -14.07
C ALA A 399 -0.59 -13.53 -13.95
N LEU A 400 -1.11 -14.09 -15.04
CA LEU A 400 -1.61 -15.48 -15.07
C LEU A 400 -0.50 -16.48 -14.77
N VAL A 401 0.65 -16.39 -15.45
CA VAL A 401 1.77 -17.31 -15.23
C VAL A 401 2.30 -17.19 -13.81
N LEU A 402 2.41 -15.96 -13.27
CA LEU A 402 2.80 -15.74 -11.88
C LEU A 402 1.80 -16.37 -10.91
N SER A 403 0.50 -16.22 -11.16
CA SER A 403 -0.56 -16.80 -10.32
C SER A 403 -0.45 -18.31 -10.27
N VAL A 404 -0.29 -18.97 -11.43
CA VAL A 404 -0.04 -20.42 -11.50
C VAL A 404 1.21 -20.80 -10.71
N GLY A 405 2.31 -20.07 -10.87
CA GLY A 405 3.53 -20.30 -10.12
C GLY A 405 3.34 -20.23 -8.61
N TYR A 406 2.67 -19.19 -8.11
CA TYR A 406 2.44 -19.00 -6.67
C TYR A 406 1.46 -20.01 -6.09
N LEU A 407 0.45 -20.44 -6.86
CA LEU A 407 -0.43 -21.54 -6.44
C LEU A 407 0.31 -22.87 -6.34
N LEU A 408 1.30 -23.13 -7.19
CA LEU A 408 2.04 -24.39 -7.20
C LEU A 408 3.25 -24.42 -6.25
N ASP A 409 3.83 -23.27 -5.92
CA ASP A 409 4.97 -23.18 -5.02
C ASP A 409 4.54 -23.48 -3.57
N GLY A 410 5.14 -24.51 -2.98
CA GLY A 410 4.77 -25.00 -1.65
C GLY A 410 3.45 -25.80 -1.60
N ALA A 411 2.82 -26.09 -2.74
CA ALA A 411 1.69 -27.01 -2.80
C ALA A 411 2.13 -28.46 -2.54
N GLU A 412 1.21 -29.30 -2.06
CA GLU A 412 1.46 -30.72 -1.83
C GLU A 412 1.90 -31.45 -3.11
N LYS A 413 2.86 -32.36 -2.99
CA LYS A 413 3.46 -33.05 -4.14
C LYS A 413 2.51 -33.99 -4.85
N ASP A 414 1.58 -34.60 -4.11
CA ASP A 414 0.58 -35.54 -4.60
C ASP A 414 -0.85 -35.03 -4.28
N GLY A 415 -1.03 -33.71 -4.34
CA GLY A 415 -2.29 -33.03 -4.02
C GLY A 415 -3.09 -32.60 -5.25
N GLU A 416 -4.32 -32.12 -5.02
CA GLU A 416 -5.32 -31.82 -6.06
C GLU A 416 -4.84 -30.83 -7.14
N LEU A 417 -3.97 -29.87 -6.79
CA LEU A 417 -3.40 -28.93 -7.75
C LEU A 417 -2.50 -29.60 -8.79
N LYS A 418 -1.74 -30.64 -8.39
CA LYS A 418 -0.88 -31.40 -9.31
C LYS A 418 -1.71 -32.29 -10.21
N ASP A 419 -2.73 -32.93 -9.64
CA ASP A 419 -3.69 -33.75 -10.39
C ASP A 419 -4.41 -32.92 -11.45
N LEU A 420 -4.87 -31.71 -11.09
CA LEU A 420 -5.50 -30.79 -12.04
C LEU A 420 -4.53 -30.38 -13.15
N CYS A 421 -3.29 -30.02 -12.81
CA CYS A 421 -2.29 -29.66 -13.81
C CYS A 421 -2.01 -30.79 -14.81
N ALA A 422 -1.98 -32.05 -14.35
CA ALA A 422 -1.84 -33.21 -15.21
C ALA A 422 -3.08 -33.42 -16.08
N ALA A 423 -4.29 -33.31 -15.51
CA ALA A 423 -5.55 -33.49 -16.21
C ALA A 423 -5.78 -32.45 -17.32
N LEU A 424 -5.36 -31.20 -17.09
CA LEU A 424 -5.49 -30.08 -18.04
C LEU A 424 -4.28 -29.90 -18.96
N ASP A 425 -3.31 -30.81 -18.93
CA ASP A 425 -2.05 -30.73 -19.67
C ASP A 425 -1.37 -29.34 -19.55
N ALA A 426 -1.27 -28.86 -18.30
CA ALA A 426 -0.75 -27.53 -17.98
C ALA A 426 0.64 -27.28 -18.58
N LYS A 427 1.45 -28.34 -18.70
CA LYS A 427 2.79 -28.28 -19.27
C LYS A 427 2.75 -27.90 -20.75
N THR A 428 1.86 -28.50 -21.54
CA THR A 428 1.68 -28.12 -22.95
C THR A 428 1.17 -26.69 -23.08
N THR A 429 0.18 -26.30 -22.27
CA THR A 429 -0.35 -24.92 -22.24
C THR A 429 0.75 -23.90 -21.97
N LEU A 430 1.58 -24.13 -20.95
CA LEU A 430 2.70 -23.24 -20.61
C LEU A 430 3.79 -23.24 -21.69
N HIS A 431 4.11 -24.38 -22.30
CA HIS A 431 5.10 -24.46 -23.39
C HIS A 431 4.67 -23.70 -24.65
N ALA A 432 3.37 -23.54 -24.89
CA ALA A 432 2.86 -22.80 -26.04
C ALA A 432 3.04 -21.27 -25.91
N LEU A 433 3.27 -20.76 -24.69
CA LEU A 433 3.45 -19.33 -24.44
C LEU A 433 4.77 -18.82 -25.01
N LYS A 434 4.70 -17.68 -25.71
CA LYS A 434 5.87 -17.04 -26.34
C LYS A 434 6.51 -15.98 -25.43
N GLY A 435 5.73 -15.40 -24.52
CA GLY A 435 6.18 -14.40 -23.55
C GLY A 435 6.82 -15.01 -22.31
N HIS A 436 7.52 -14.18 -21.52
CA HIS A 436 7.98 -14.49 -20.16
C HIS A 436 8.75 -15.83 -20.01
N THR A 437 9.53 -16.23 -21.02
CA THR A 437 10.14 -17.57 -21.13
C THR A 437 10.91 -18.07 -19.89
N LYS A 438 11.58 -17.17 -19.16
CA LYS A 438 12.25 -17.51 -17.89
C LYS A 438 11.26 -17.89 -16.80
N LEU A 439 10.20 -17.11 -16.64
CA LEU A 439 9.14 -17.34 -15.67
C LEU A 439 8.37 -18.61 -16.03
N VAL A 440 7.97 -18.76 -17.30
CA VAL A 440 7.28 -19.97 -17.79
C VAL A 440 8.09 -21.22 -17.49
N ARG A 441 9.42 -21.21 -17.76
CA ARG A 441 10.30 -22.33 -17.43
C ARG A 441 10.35 -22.62 -15.92
N ALA A 442 10.35 -21.58 -15.08
CA ALA A 442 10.33 -21.75 -13.64
C ALA A 442 9.03 -22.43 -13.17
N VAL A 443 7.87 -22.00 -13.69
CA VAL A 443 6.57 -22.59 -13.37
C VAL A 443 6.45 -24.02 -13.90
N ILE A 444 6.94 -24.32 -15.11
CA ILE A 444 6.99 -25.69 -15.63
C ILE A 444 7.85 -26.60 -14.75
N GLY A 445 8.92 -26.08 -14.14
CA GLY A 445 9.74 -26.84 -13.19
C GLY A 445 9.05 -27.16 -11.86
N MET A 446 7.90 -26.54 -11.59
CA MET A 446 7.06 -26.83 -10.43
C MET A 446 6.01 -27.90 -10.73
N LEU A 447 5.67 -28.14 -12.01
CA LEU A 447 4.82 -29.25 -12.45
C LEU A 447 5.60 -30.57 -12.39
#